data_AF-A0A1B6DXA1-F1
#
_entry.id   AF-A0A1B6DXA1-F1
#
_cell.length_a   1.000
_cell.length_b   1.000
_cell.length_c   1.000
_cell.angle_alpha   90.00
_cell.angle_beta   90.00
_cell.angle_gamma   90.00
#
_symmetry.space_group_name_H-M   'P 1'
#
loop_
_entity.id
_entity.type
_entity.pdbx_description
1 polymer ?
#
loop_
_entity_poly.entity_id
_entity_poly.type
_entity_poly.pdbx_seq_one_letter_code
_entity_poly.pdbx_strand_id
1 'polypeptide(L)'
;MGIGLSAQGVNMNRLPGWDKHSYGYHGDDGHSFCSSGTGQPYGPTFTTGDVIGCGVNLIDNTCFYTKNGHNLGIAFTDLPPNLYPTVGLQTPGEVVDANFGQAPFVFDIEDMMKELRSRTRLAIHQYPVPASQGEWQGVLHKMVSTYLVHHGYCATAEAFANSTGQVFDEEVTSIKNRQKILKL
;
A
#
# COMPACT_ATOMS: atom_id res chain seq x y z
N MET A 1 29.98 5.37 -2.14
CA MET A 1 28.75 5.49 -1.31
C MET A 1 27.70 4.46 -1.71
N GLY A 2 26.90 4.00 -0.74
CA GLY A 2 25.75 3.12 -0.99
C GLY A 2 24.49 3.61 -0.26
N ILE A 3 23.33 3.52 -0.91
CA ILE A 3 22.03 3.95 -0.40
C ILE A 3 21.10 2.75 -0.37
N GLY A 4 20.31 2.58 0.68
CA GLY A 4 19.30 1.53 0.73
C GLY A 4 18.67 1.32 2.09
N LEU A 5 18.60 0.06 2.50
CA LEU A 5 17.80 -0.41 3.64
C LEU A 5 18.57 -1.42 4.48
N SER A 6 18.37 -1.41 5.79
CA SER A 6 18.87 -2.47 6.67
C SER A 6 17.92 -2.78 7.81
N ALA A 7 17.91 -4.03 8.26
CA ALA A 7 17.24 -4.42 9.50
C ALA A 7 17.97 -3.88 10.73
N GLN A 8 17.28 -3.86 11.88
CA GLN A 8 17.88 -3.53 13.16
C GLN A 8 19.03 -4.49 13.49
N GLY A 9 20.15 -3.96 13.98
CA GLY A 9 21.29 -4.76 14.43
C GLY A 9 22.26 -5.21 13.34
N VAL A 10 22.05 -4.79 12.09
CA VAL A 10 23.06 -4.94 11.02
C VAL A 10 24.33 -4.17 11.38
N ASN A 11 25.50 -4.72 11.00
CA ASN A 11 26.79 -4.10 11.24
C ASN A 11 26.93 -2.79 10.45
N MET A 12 27.14 -1.68 11.16
CA MET A 12 27.24 -0.34 10.58
C MET A 12 28.63 -0.01 10.02
N ASN A 13 29.62 -0.91 10.15
CA ASN A 13 30.95 -0.75 9.56
C ASN A 13 31.04 -1.28 8.12
N ARG A 14 29.89 -1.43 7.44
CA ARG A 14 29.80 -1.93 6.07
C ARG A 14 28.78 -1.11 5.28
N LEU A 15 28.95 -1.10 3.96
CA LEU A 15 27.98 -0.47 3.07
C LEU A 15 26.66 -1.26 3.01
N PRO A 16 25.51 -0.58 2.82
CA PRO A 16 24.23 -1.24 2.66
C PRO A 16 24.28 -2.32 1.57
N GLY A 17 23.68 -3.48 1.84
CA GLY A 17 23.64 -4.61 0.91
C GLY A 17 24.69 -5.70 1.13
N TRP A 18 25.78 -5.41 1.85
CA TRP A 18 26.89 -6.38 2.00
C TRP A 18 26.62 -7.48 3.03
N ASP A 19 25.93 -7.15 4.12
CA ASP A 19 25.60 -8.11 5.19
C ASP A 19 24.16 -8.57 5.10
N LYS A 20 23.88 -9.72 5.74
CA LYS A 20 22.54 -10.30 5.80
C LYS A 20 21.51 -9.30 6.32
N HIS A 21 20.34 -9.26 5.68
CA HIS A 21 19.25 -8.31 5.97
C HIS A 21 19.63 -6.84 5.72
N SER A 22 20.57 -6.63 4.81
CA SER A 22 20.92 -5.32 4.26
C SER A 22 20.77 -5.35 2.74
N TYR A 23 20.35 -4.22 2.17
CA TYR A 23 20.00 -4.05 0.77
C TYR A 23 20.49 -2.68 0.32
N GLY A 24 21.21 -2.58 -0.79
CA GLY A 24 21.82 -1.32 -1.20
C GLY A 24 22.09 -1.17 -2.68
N TYR A 25 22.10 0.08 -3.16
CA TYR A 25 22.49 0.48 -4.50
C TYR A 25 23.70 1.40 -4.40
N HIS A 26 24.77 1.06 -5.12
CA HIS A 26 26.09 1.69 -4.96
C HIS A 26 26.41 2.59 -6.14
N GLY A 27 27.00 3.75 -5.85
CA GLY A 27 27.18 4.82 -6.82
C GLY A 27 28.39 4.67 -7.72
N ASP A 28 29.43 3.96 -7.28
CA ASP A 28 30.69 3.79 -7.99
C ASP A 28 30.60 2.80 -9.15
N ASP A 29 29.78 1.75 -9.02
CA ASP A 29 29.62 0.71 -10.02
C ASP A 29 28.18 0.60 -10.58
N GLY A 30 27.20 1.25 -9.96
CA GLY A 30 25.79 1.16 -10.34
C GLY A 30 25.12 -0.17 -9.98
N HIS A 31 25.76 -0.99 -9.13
CA HIS A 31 25.27 -2.32 -8.79
C HIS A 31 24.32 -2.30 -7.60
N SER A 32 23.43 -3.29 -7.56
CA SER A 32 22.60 -3.61 -6.39
C SER A 32 23.25 -4.74 -5.58
N PHE A 33 23.19 -4.62 -4.26
CA PHE A 33 23.77 -5.54 -3.29
C PHE A 33 22.64 -6.02 -2.36
N CYS A 34 22.41 -7.33 -2.32
CA CYS A 34 21.33 -7.95 -1.56
C CYS A 34 21.92 -9.02 -0.64
N SER A 35 22.18 -8.66 0.62
CA SER A 35 22.77 -9.56 1.62
C SER A 35 24.03 -10.30 1.15
N SER A 36 24.84 -9.65 0.31
CA SER A 36 26.00 -10.21 -0.38
C SER A 36 27.03 -9.12 -0.67
N GLY A 37 28.31 -9.42 -0.45
CA GLY A 37 29.41 -8.55 -0.86
C GLY A 37 29.66 -8.52 -2.37
N THR A 38 28.97 -9.37 -3.14
CA THR A 38 29.03 -9.40 -4.61
C THR A 38 27.76 -8.76 -5.15
N GLY A 39 27.90 -7.59 -5.77
CA GLY A 39 26.79 -6.86 -6.39
C GLY A 39 26.36 -7.44 -7.73
N GLN A 40 25.18 -7.03 -8.21
CA GLN A 40 24.65 -7.35 -9.54
C GLN A 40 24.43 -6.05 -10.33
N PRO A 41 24.67 -6.04 -11.65
CA PRO A 41 24.34 -4.89 -12.49
C PRO A 41 22.86 -4.53 -12.34
N TYR A 42 22.57 -3.25 -12.07
CA TYR A 42 21.21 -2.80 -11.80
C TYR A 42 20.89 -1.48 -12.49
N GLY A 43 21.65 -0.43 -12.17
CA GLY A 43 21.41 0.93 -12.65
C GLY A 43 22.68 1.61 -13.14
N PRO A 44 22.58 2.88 -13.56
CA PRO A 44 23.76 3.69 -13.85
C PRO A 44 24.57 3.97 -12.57
N THR A 45 25.80 4.45 -12.71
CA THR A 45 26.52 5.07 -11.59
C THR A 45 25.86 6.40 -11.20
N PHE A 46 26.17 6.92 -10.01
CA PHE A 46 25.71 8.24 -9.58
C PHE A 46 26.78 9.00 -8.81
N THR A 47 26.70 10.33 -8.88
CA THR A 47 27.77 11.22 -8.40
C THR A 47 27.20 12.53 -7.83
N THR A 48 28.09 13.47 -7.51
CA THR A 48 27.75 14.80 -7.00
C THR A 48 26.68 15.48 -7.85
N GLY A 49 25.61 15.93 -7.19
CA GLY A 49 24.47 16.60 -7.81
C GLY A 49 23.33 15.67 -8.24
N ASP A 50 23.55 14.35 -8.27
CA ASP A 50 22.46 13.40 -8.51
C ASP A 50 21.55 13.26 -7.28
N VAL A 51 20.24 13.12 -7.55
CA VAL A 51 19.22 12.79 -6.54
C VAL A 51 18.80 11.34 -6.70
N ILE A 52 19.09 10.53 -5.69
CA ILE A 52 18.72 9.11 -5.68
C ILE A 52 17.54 8.89 -4.74
N GLY A 53 16.45 8.34 -5.26
CA GLY A 53 15.31 7.90 -4.47
C GLY A 53 15.40 6.40 -4.18
N CYS A 54 14.90 5.99 -3.01
CA CYS A 54 14.72 4.59 -2.61
C CYS A 54 13.24 4.39 -2.24
N GLY A 55 12.50 3.67 -3.08
CA GLY A 55 11.07 3.41 -2.91
C GLY A 55 10.83 1.99 -2.43
N VAL A 56 10.03 1.83 -1.38
CA VAL A 56 9.65 0.53 -0.82
C VAL A 56 8.15 0.31 -0.97
N ASN A 57 7.78 -0.77 -1.62
CA ASN A 57 6.40 -1.23 -1.68
C ASN A 57 6.20 -2.35 -0.65
N LEU A 58 5.48 -2.01 0.43
CA LEU A 58 5.20 -2.92 1.55
C LEU A 58 4.07 -3.92 1.27
N ILE A 59 3.36 -3.78 0.15
CA ILE A 59 2.32 -4.74 -0.29
C ILE A 59 3.00 -5.88 -1.03
N ASP A 60 3.85 -5.55 -1.99
CA ASP A 60 4.55 -6.54 -2.83
C ASP A 60 5.90 -6.97 -2.23
N ASN A 61 6.32 -6.34 -1.12
CA ASN A 61 7.63 -6.53 -0.48
C ASN A 61 8.80 -6.30 -1.45
N THR A 62 8.70 -5.25 -2.27
CA THR A 62 9.71 -4.89 -3.27
C THR A 62 10.35 -3.54 -2.98
N CYS A 63 11.57 -3.33 -3.50
CA CYS A 63 12.25 -2.03 -3.49
C CYS A 63 12.72 -1.70 -4.90
N PHE A 64 12.58 -0.43 -5.26
CA PHE A 64 13.10 0.15 -6.49
C PHE A 64 13.87 1.43 -6.17
N TYR A 65 14.77 1.84 -7.06
CA TYR A 65 15.46 3.12 -6.95
C TYR A 65 15.03 4.07 -8.06
N THR A 66 15.26 5.35 -7.84
CA THR A 66 15.10 6.38 -8.85
C THR A 66 16.37 7.21 -8.96
N LYS A 67 16.67 7.71 -10.15
CA LYS A 67 17.75 8.67 -10.36
C LYS A 67 17.18 9.91 -11.04
N ASN A 68 17.34 11.06 -10.40
CA ASN A 68 16.89 12.36 -10.90
C ASN A 68 15.41 12.34 -11.35
N GLY A 69 14.56 11.64 -10.58
CA GLY A 69 13.13 11.52 -10.88
C GLY A 69 12.75 10.41 -11.88
N HIS A 70 13.72 9.63 -12.38
CA HIS A 70 13.45 8.49 -13.27
C HIS A 70 13.50 7.16 -12.53
N ASN A 71 12.47 6.33 -12.68
CA ASN A 71 12.42 4.99 -12.08
C ASN A 71 13.41 4.05 -12.76
N LEU A 72 14.23 3.34 -11.97
CA LEU A 72 15.24 2.38 -12.43
C LEU A 72 14.74 0.92 -12.41
N GLY A 73 13.48 0.69 -12.02
CA GLY A 73 12.92 -0.64 -11.89
C GLY A 73 13.22 -1.32 -10.55
N ILE A 74 12.66 -2.51 -10.36
CA ILE A 74 12.77 -3.25 -9.08
C ILE A 74 14.21 -3.75 -8.90
N ALA A 75 14.82 -3.40 -7.77
CA ALA A 75 16.13 -3.88 -7.35
C ALA A 75 16.03 -5.15 -6.50
N PHE A 76 15.03 -5.20 -5.60
CA PHE A 76 14.88 -6.29 -4.62
C PHE A 76 13.42 -6.73 -4.51
N THR A 77 13.23 -8.03 -4.32
CA THR A 77 11.95 -8.68 -3.98
C THR A 77 12.08 -9.35 -2.62
N ASP A 78 10.95 -9.82 -2.07
CA ASP A 78 10.90 -10.63 -0.85
C ASP A 78 11.57 -9.95 0.37
N LEU A 79 11.42 -8.63 0.44
CA LEU A 79 11.99 -7.85 1.54
C LEU A 79 11.33 -8.20 2.87
N PRO A 80 12.11 -8.37 3.95
CA PRO A 80 11.56 -8.53 5.29
C PRO A 80 10.90 -7.21 5.75
N PRO A 81 9.95 -7.28 6.70
CA PRO A 81 9.38 -6.09 7.32
C PRO A 81 10.41 -5.37 8.21
N ASN A 82 10.06 -4.16 8.66
CA ASN A 82 10.82 -3.37 9.65
C ASN A 82 12.27 -3.04 9.22
N LEU A 83 12.42 -2.61 7.98
CA LEU A 83 13.67 -2.07 7.45
C LEU A 83 13.79 -0.57 7.73
N TYR A 84 15.02 -0.10 7.93
CA TYR A 84 15.36 1.30 8.16
C TYR A 84 16.09 1.86 6.94
N PRO A 85 15.83 3.13 6.56
CA PRO A 85 16.66 3.82 5.57
C PRO A 85 18.10 3.91 6.04
N THR A 86 19.04 3.53 5.18
CA THR A 86 20.47 3.44 5.51
C THR A 86 21.33 4.00 4.39
N VAL A 87 22.32 4.80 4.75
CA VAL A 87 23.36 5.29 3.84
C VAL A 87 24.72 4.90 4.39
N GLY A 88 25.59 4.39 3.52
CA GLY A 88 26.98 4.09 3.83
C GLY A 88 27.93 4.95 3.01
N LEU A 89 28.88 5.58 3.68
CA LEU A 89 29.96 6.36 3.09
C LEU A 89 31.29 5.67 3.39
N GLN A 90 32.23 5.68 2.45
CA GLN A 90 33.50 4.96 2.57
C GLN A 90 34.72 5.87 2.37
N THR A 91 34.62 6.87 1.49
CA THR A 91 35.78 7.72 1.16
C THR A 91 35.66 9.11 1.81
N PRO A 92 36.78 9.72 2.22
CA PRO A 92 36.76 11.09 2.75
C PRO A 92 36.19 12.08 1.73
N GLY A 93 35.33 12.99 2.20
CA GLY A 93 34.73 14.04 1.38
C GLY A 93 33.37 13.67 0.76
N GLU A 94 32.89 12.44 0.91
CA GLU A 94 31.49 12.11 0.59
C GLU A 94 30.55 12.83 1.56
N VAL A 95 29.56 13.55 1.01
CA VAL A 95 28.51 14.26 1.74
C VAL A 95 27.18 13.99 1.07
N VAL A 96 26.14 13.75 1.87
CA VAL A 96 24.78 13.48 1.39
C VAL A 96 23.77 14.23 2.27
N ASP A 97 22.69 14.68 1.65
CA ASP A 97 21.52 15.21 2.35
C ASP A 97 20.36 14.23 2.20
N ALA A 98 19.69 13.93 3.32
CA ALA A 98 18.54 13.02 3.33
C ALA A 98 17.23 13.82 3.37
N ASN A 99 16.36 13.59 2.39
CA ASN A 99 14.99 14.09 2.37
C ASN A 99 14.02 12.95 2.67
N PHE A 100 13.44 12.95 3.87
CA PHE A 100 12.39 12.04 4.32
C PHE A 100 10.99 12.65 4.21
N GLY A 101 10.83 13.68 3.37
CA GLY A 101 9.59 14.43 3.17
C GLY A 101 9.61 15.86 3.72
N GLN A 102 10.76 16.37 4.15
CA GLN A 102 10.92 17.77 4.56
C GLN A 102 10.84 18.73 3.35
N ALA A 103 11.14 18.23 2.15
CA ALA A 103 10.98 18.96 0.88
C ALA A 103 10.28 18.06 -0.16
N PRO A 104 9.70 18.63 -1.23
CA PRO A 104 9.12 17.85 -2.32
C PRO A 104 10.15 16.86 -2.92
N PHE A 105 9.69 15.66 -3.25
CA PHE A 105 10.53 14.67 -3.94
C PHE A 105 10.72 15.05 -5.41
N VAL A 106 11.89 14.72 -5.97
CA VAL A 106 12.13 14.86 -7.42
C VAL A 106 11.34 13.81 -8.21
N PHE A 107 11.17 12.62 -7.64
CA PHE A 107 10.30 11.60 -8.21
C PHE A 107 8.84 11.89 -7.85
N ASP A 108 7.95 11.84 -8.85
CA ASP A 108 6.49 12.00 -8.64
C ASP A 108 5.90 10.72 -8.02
N ILE A 109 6.12 10.57 -6.72
CA ILE A 109 5.60 9.46 -5.93
C ILE A 109 4.07 9.48 -5.84
N GLU A 110 3.45 10.66 -5.96
CA GLU A 110 2.00 10.79 -5.86
C GLU A 110 1.29 10.21 -7.08
N ASP A 111 1.81 10.45 -8.28
CA ASP A 111 1.28 9.88 -9.51
C ASP A 111 1.37 8.35 -9.50
N MET A 112 2.53 7.81 -9.14
CA MET A 112 2.71 6.35 -8.99
C MET A 112 1.73 5.75 -7.98
N MET A 113 1.51 6.41 -6.84
CA MET A 113 0.54 5.97 -5.84
C MET A 113 -0.91 6.02 -6.34
N LYS A 114 -1.27 7.01 -7.17
CA LYS A 114 -2.60 7.10 -7.81
C LYS A 114 -2.79 5.94 -8.79
N GLU A 115 -1.78 5.63 -9.60
CA GLU A 115 -1.83 4.52 -10.55
C GLU A 115 -2.01 3.17 -9.84
N LEU A 116 -1.22 2.91 -8.79
CA LEU A 116 -1.32 1.69 -7.99
C LEU A 116 -2.71 1.54 -7.37
N ARG A 117 -3.24 2.60 -6.74
CA ARG A 117 -4.60 2.59 -6.17
C ARG A 117 -5.67 2.34 -7.21
N SER A 118 -5.55 2.94 -8.39
CA SER A 118 -6.48 2.73 -9.51
C SER A 118 -6.48 1.27 -9.96
N ARG A 119 -5.29 0.69 -10.16
CA ARG A 119 -5.11 -0.71 -10.56
C ARG A 119 -5.69 -1.68 -9.52
N THR A 120 -5.38 -1.48 -8.24
CA THR A 120 -5.94 -2.30 -7.15
C THR A 120 -7.46 -2.19 -7.09
N ARG A 121 -8.01 -0.97 -7.23
CA ARG A 121 -9.45 -0.75 -7.26
C ARG A 121 -10.10 -1.51 -8.41
N LEU A 122 -9.54 -1.42 -9.62
CA LEU A 122 -10.05 -2.15 -10.79
C LEU A 122 -10.01 -3.66 -10.58
N ALA A 123 -8.91 -4.18 -10.03
CA ALA A 123 -8.78 -5.60 -9.72
C ALA A 123 -9.84 -6.08 -8.73
N ILE A 124 -10.16 -5.29 -7.71
CA ILE A 124 -11.24 -5.59 -6.74
C ILE A 124 -12.61 -5.58 -7.43
N HIS A 125 -12.92 -4.56 -8.23
CA HIS A 125 -14.23 -4.45 -8.91
C HIS A 125 -14.45 -5.55 -9.94
N GLN A 126 -13.39 -6.01 -10.59
CA GLN A 126 -13.44 -7.07 -11.60
C GLN A 126 -13.28 -8.47 -10.99
N TYR A 127 -13.02 -8.57 -9.69
CA TYR A 127 -12.80 -9.87 -9.06
C TYR A 127 -14.06 -10.73 -9.19
N PRO A 128 -13.95 -11.94 -9.76
CA PRO A 128 -15.10 -12.77 -10.05
C PRO A 128 -15.79 -13.18 -8.74
N VAL A 129 -17.04 -12.77 -8.58
CA VAL A 129 -17.89 -13.26 -7.50
C VAL A 129 -18.41 -14.64 -7.89
N PRO A 130 -18.25 -15.70 -7.08
CA PRO A 130 -18.73 -17.04 -7.41
C PRO A 130 -20.20 -17.05 -7.80
N ALA A 131 -20.55 -17.82 -8.85
CA ALA A 131 -21.88 -17.88 -9.48
C ALA A 131 -23.04 -18.38 -8.58
N SER A 132 -22.82 -18.62 -7.29
CA SER A 132 -23.90 -18.67 -6.28
C SER A 132 -24.60 -17.31 -6.07
N GLN A 133 -24.29 -16.31 -6.93
CA GLN A 133 -24.75 -14.91 -7.00
C GLN A 133 -26.25 -14.62 -6.81
N GLY A 134 -27.14 -15.61 -6.80
CA GLY A 134 -28.51 -15.39 -6.32
C GLY A 134 -28.57 -15.07 -4.82
N GLU A 135 -27.62 -15.57 -4.03
CA GLU A 135 -27.61 -15.42 -2.58
C GLU A 135 -27.15 -14.03 -2.14
N TRP A 136 -26.13 -13.42 -2.76
CA TRP A 136 -25.60 -12.12 -2.31
C TRP A 136 -26.60 -10.99 -2.46
N GLN A 137 -27.35 -10.97 -3.56
CA GLN A 137 -28.39 -9.97 -3.75
C GLN A 137 -29.51 -10.18 -2.72
N GLY A 138 -29.89 -11.43 -2.43
CA GLY A 138 -30.80 -11.77 -1.34
C GLY A 138 -30.27 -11.37 0.04
N VAL A 139 -28.99 -11.57 0.33
CA VAL A 139 -28.32 -11.17 1.57
C VAL A 139 -28.29 -9.66 1.71
N LEU A 140 -27.93 -8.91 0.65
CA LEU A 140 -27.95 -7.46 0.64
C LEU A 140 -29.37 -6.91 0.83
N HIS A 141 -30.35 -7.45 0.10
CA HIS A 141 -31.74 -7.08 0.29
C HIS A 141 -32.21 -7.36 1.73
N LYS A 142 -31.84 -8.52 2.30
CA LYS A 142 -32.16 -8.85 3.69
C LYS A 142 -31.49 -7.89 4.68
N MET A 143 -30.21 -7.54 4.48
CA MET A 143 -29.48 -6.58 5.33
C MET A 143 -30.11 -5.19 5.29
N VAL A 144 -30.49 -4.70 4.11
CA VAL A 144 -31.18 -3.41 3.97
C VAL A 144 -32.55 -3.47 4.63
N SER A 145 -33.32 -4.54 4.38
CA SER A 145 -34.64 -4.74 4.99
C SER A 145 -34.57 -4.75 6.51
N THR A 146 -33.68 -5.54 7.11
CA THR A 146 -33.53 -5.59 8.58
C THR A 146 -33.06 -4.26 9.16
N TYR A 147 -32.18 -3.51 8.48
CA TYR A 147 -31.78 -2.17 8.89
C TYR A 147 -32.97 -1.20 8.91
N LEU A 148 -33.79 -1.21 7.85
CA LEU A 148 -34.96 -0.33 7.72
C LEU A 148 -36.01 -0.62 8.79
N VAL A 149 -36.30 -1.90 9.03
CA VAL A 149 -37.20 -2.38 10.08
C VAL A 149 -36.67 -1.99 11.47
N HIS A 150 -35.39 -2.26 11.76
CA HIS A 150 -34.78 -1.99 13.06
C HIS A 150 -34.85 -0.51 13.47
N HIS A 151 -34.64 0.42 12.52
CA HIS A 151 -34.59 1.86 12.78
C HIS A 151 -35.95 2.56 12.64
N GLY A 152 -37.03 1.82 12.40
CA GLY A 152 -38.37 2.41 12.37
C GLY A 152 -38.77 3.05 11.03
N TYR A 153 -38.05 2.79 9.94
CA TYR A 153 -38.31 3.40 8.62
C TYR A 153 -39.43 2.67 7.86
N CYS A 154 -40.63 2.56 8.45
CA CYS A 154 -41.71 1.69 7.95
C CYS A 154 -42.06 1.90 6.47
N ALA A 155 -42.29 3.16 6.04
CA ALA A 155 -42.70 3.45 4.67
C ALA A 155 -41.62 3.03 3.65
N THR A 156 -40.36 3.24 4.00
CA THR A 156 -39.22 2.82 3.18
C THR A 156 -39.04 1.30 3.21
N ALA A 157 -39.24 0.66 4.37
CA ALA A 157 -39.17 -0.79 4.51
C ALA A 157 -40.22 -1.51 3.66
N GLU A 158 -41.47 -1.03 3.67
CA GLU A 158 -42.56 -1.56 2.83
C GLU A 158 -42.28 -1.37 1.34
N ALA A 159 -41.87 -0.17 0.93
CA ALA A 159 -41.53 0.12 -0.47
C ALA A 159 -40.37 -0.76 -0.96
N PHE A 160 -39.33 -0.91 -0.11
CA PHE A 160 -38.17 -1.73 -0.41
C PHE A 160 -38.52 -3.23 -0.49
N ALA A 161 -39.27 -3.75 0.48
CA ALA A 161 -39.74 -5.14 0.50
C ALA A 161 -40.54 -5.50 -0.77
N ASN A 162 -41.47 -4.64 -1.17
CA ASN A 162 -42.26 -4.82 -2.39
C ASN A 162 -41.40 -4.83 -3.66
N SER A 163 -40.38 -3.98 -3.74
CA SER A 163 -39.51 -3.89 -4.92
C SER A 163 -38.51 -5.05 -5.04
N THR A 164 -38.16 -5.69 -3.92
CA THR A 164 -37.10 -6.72 -3.83
C THR A 164 -37.62 -8.13 -3.58
N GLY A 165 -38.94 -8.29 -3.34
CA GLY A 165 -39.56 -9.57 -2.96
C GLY A 165 -39.17 -10.05 -1.55
N GLN A 166 -38.66 -9.16 -0.69
CA GLN A 166 -38.34 -9.51 0.70
C GLN A 166 -39.60 -9.53 1.57
N VAL A 167 -39.61 -10.40 2.57
CA VAL A 167 -40.68 -10.47 3.58
C VAL A 167 -40.06 -10.22 4.95
N PHE A 168 -40.71 -9.41 5.78
CA PHE A 168 -40.35 -9.21 7.18
C PHE A 168 -41.55 -9.50 8.07
N ASP A 169 -41.31 -10.22 9.17
CA ASP A 169 -42.33 -10.82 10.06
C ASP A 169 -42.67 -9.93 11.27
N GLU A 170 -42.28 -8.65 11.22
CA GLU A 170 -42.54 -7.68 12.28
C GLU A 170 -43.75 -6.81 11.95
N GLU A 171 -44.71 -6.73 12.87
CA GLU A 171 -45.86 -5.85 12.72
C GLU A 171 -45.42 -4.39 12.61
N VAL A 172 -45.95 -3.68 11.60
CA VAL A 172 -45.71 -2.25 11.35
C VAL A 172 -45.99 -1.40 12.59
N THR A 173 -46.94 -1.80 13.42
CA THR A 173 -47.27 -1.19 14.71
C THR A 173 -46.13 -1.27 15.72
N SER A 174 -45.45 -2.41 15.80
CA SER A 174 -44.26 -2.63 16.65
C SER A 174 -43.10 -1.74 16.21
N ILE A 175 -42.87 -1.66 14.90
CA ILE A 175 -41.82 -0.85 14.29
C ILE A 175 -42.05 0.65 14.59
N LYS A 176 -43.29 1.14 14.41
CA LYS A 176 -43.69 2.53 14.71
C LYS A 176 -43.60 2.85 16.21
N ASN A 177 -43.94 1.91 17.08
CA ASN A 177 -43.84 2.09 18.52
C ASN A 177 -42.38 2.21 18.97
N ARG A 178 -41.48 1.40 18.40
CA ARG A 178 -40.03 1.50 18.67
C ARG A 178 -39.46 2.86 18.26
N GLN A 179 -39.89 3.39 17.11
CA GLN A 179 -39.51 4.72 16.65
C GLN A 179 -40.01 5.85 17.57
N LYS A 180 -41.19 5.70 18.19
CA LYS A 180 -41.71 6.64 19.19
C LYS A 180 -40.91 6.60 20.49
N ILE A 181 -40.51 5.40 20.94
CA ILE A 181 -39.72 5.21 22.16
C ILE A 181 -38.29 5.76 22.00
N LEU A 182 -37.65 5.56 20.84
CA LEU A 182 -36.29 6.07 20.56
C LEU A 182 -36.21 7.60 20.39
N LYS A 183 -37.35 8.30 20.29
CA LYS A 183 -37.44 9.77 20.16
C LYS A 183 -37.75 10.48 21.49
N LEU A 184 -37.96 9.71 22.57
CA LEU A 184 -38.14 10.19 23.94
C LEU A 184 -36.79 10.20 24.66
#